data_AF-V5IBX6-F1
#
_entry.id   AF-V5IBX6-F1
#
_cell.length_a   1.000
_cell.length_b   1.000
_cell.length_c   1.000
_cell.angle_alpha   90.00
_cell.angle_beta   90.00
_cell.angle_gamma   90.00
#
_symmetry.space_group_name_H-M   'P 1'
#
loop_
_entity.id
_entity.type
_entity.pdbx_description
1 polymer ?
#
loop_
_entity_poly.entity_id
_entity_poly.type
_entity_poly.pdbx_seq_one_letter_code
_entity_poly.pdbx_strand_id
1 'polypeptide(L)'
;MKCFFFVALFAISHAASSSSEEVFNITVLHTNDIHSHFLQSDIRGANCSEKKAKEGRCYGGVARIVTKVKRNKKIYKTTRFFF
;
A
#
# COMPACT_ATOMS: atom_id res chain seq x y z
N MET A 1 -35.61 -4.30 46.57
CA MET A 1 -35.24 -3.14 45.72
C MET A 1 -33.73 -2.87 45.64
N LYS A 2 -32.94 -3.17 46.69
CA LYS A 2 -31.46 -3.01 46.68
C LYS A 2 -30.74 -3.96 45.72
N CYS A 3 -31.21 -5.20 45.55
CA CYS A 3 -30.56 -6.18 44.67
C CYS A 3 -30.61 -5.82 43.18
N PHE A 4 -31.67 -5.13 42.72
CA PHE A 4 -31.76 -4.64 41.33
C PHE A 4 -30.71 -3.57 41.01
N PHE A 5 -30.36 -2.73 41.99
CA PHE A 5 -29.34 -1.70 41.85
C PHE A 5 -27.92 -2.29 41.68
N PHE A 6 -27.61 -3.37 42.43
CA PHE A 6 -26.32 -4.05 42.34
C PHE A 6 -26.13 -4.78 41.01
N VAL A 7 -27.20 -5.38 40.46
CA VAL A 7 -27.16 -6.05 39.14
C VAL A 7 -26.94 -5.04 38.02
N ALA A 8 -27.58 -3.87 38.09
CA ALA A 8 -27.40 -2.79 37.12
C ALA A 8 -25.95 -2.25 37.11
N LEU A 9 -25.34 -2.07 38.28
CA LEU A 9 -23.94 -1.65 38.41
C LEU A 9 -22.95 -2.68 37.84
N PHE A 10 -23.22 -3.97 38.02
CA PHE A 10 -22.36 -5.04 37.49
C PHE A 10 -22.42 -5.16 35.96
N ALA A 11 -23.58 -4.85 35.36
CA ALA A 11 -23.76 -4.81 33.91
C ALA A 11 -23.01 -3.64 33.25
N ILE A 12 -22.93 -2.48 33.92
CA ILE A 12 -22.18 -1.32 33.43
C ILE A 12 -20.67 -1.58 33.44
N SER A 13 -20.16 -2.32 34.44
CA SER A 13 -18.73 -2.66 34.55
C SER A 13 -18.23 -3.61 33.44
N HIS A 14 -19.11 -4.38 32.80
CA HIS A 14 -18.75 -5.28 31.69
C HIS A 14 -18.85 -4.62 30.31
N ALA A 15 -19.45 -3.42 30.22
CA ALA A 15 -19.54 -2.67 28.97
C ALA A 15 -18.22 -1.96 28.60
N ALA A 16 -17.24 -1.94 29.50
CA ALA A 16 -15.92 -1.39 29.27
C ALA A 16 -14.97 -2.40 28.58
N SER A 17 -15.38 -2.99 27.46
CA SER A 17 -14.43 -3.56 26.51
C SER A 17 -13.90 -2.43 25.62
N SER A 18 -12.91 -1.68 26.11
CA SER A 18 -12.21 -0.69 25.28
C SER A 18 -10.99 -1.30 24.58
N SER A 19 -10.96 -1.06 23.27
CA SER A 19 -9.90 -1.27 22.28
C SER A 19 -9.43 -2.71 22.06
N SER A 20 -10.03 -3.38 21.07
CA SER A 20 -9.19 -4.10 20.13
C SER A 20 -8.17 -3.10 19.58
N GLU A 21 -6.88 -3.28 19.84
CA GLU A 21 -5.83 -2.57 19.12
C GLU A 21 -5.95 -2.96 17.64
N GLU A 22 -6.74 -2.21 16.87
CA GLU A 22 -6.81 -2.40 15.43
C GLU A 22 -5.46 -1.98 14.86
N VAL A 23 -4.64 -2.96 14.48
CA VAL A 23 -3.33 -2.70 13.90
C VAL A 23 -3.51 -1.94 12.59
N PHE A 24 -3.16 -0.65 12.60
CA PHE A 24 -3.20 0.18 11.41
C PHE A 24 -2.09 -0.24 10.43
N ASN A 25 -2.47 -0.99 9.40
CA ASN A 25 -1.56 -1.43 8.35
C ASN A 25 -1.69 -0.55 7.10
N ILE A 26 -0.61 0.14 6.73
CA ILE A 26 -0.52 0.95 5.52
C ILE A 26 0.52 0.38 4.55
N THR A 27 0.17 0.32 3.27
CA THR A 27 1.13 -0.01 2.20
C THR A 27 1.52 1.26 1.47
N VAL A 28 2.78 1.68 1.61
CA VAL A 28 3.32 2.85 0.91
C VAL A 28 4.08 2.39 -0.33
N LEU A 29 3.62 2.84 -1.49
CA LEU A 29 4.37 2.74 -2.74
C LEU A 29 4.92 4.14 -3.03
N HIS A 30 6.23 4.26 -3.27
CA HIS A 30 6.85 5.54 -3.60
C HIS A 30 7.78 5.41 -4.80
N THR A 31 7.93 6.49 -5.54
CA THR A 31 9.05 6.71 -6.47
C THR A 31 9.80 7.95 -6.04
N ASN A 32 11.04 8.11 -6.50
CA ASN A 32 11.81 9.34 -6.41
C ASN A 32 12.65 9.45 -7.68
N ASP A 33 13.03 10.68 -8.05
CA ASP A 33 14.02 10.95 -9.10
C ASP A 33 13.73 10.22 -10.42
N ILE A 34 12.48 10.23 -10.86
CA ILE A 34 12.08 9.60 -12.14
C ILE A 34 12.79 10.25 -13.34
N HIS A 35 13.31 11.47 -13.19
CA HIS A 35 14.15 12.14 -14.20
C HIS A 35 13.61 12.03 -15.64
N SER A 36 12.30 12.18 -15.81
CA SER A 36 11.62 12.07 -17.11
C SER A 36 11.76 10.71 -17.82
N HIS A 37 12.04 9.62 -17.09
CA HIS A 37 11.96 8.25 -17.61
C HIS A 37 10.50 7.80 -17.82
N PHE A 38 9.80 8.49 -18.73
CA PHE A 38 8.44 8.16 -19.14
C PHE A 38 8.38 6.80 -19.84
N LEU A 39 9.34 6.55 -20.72
CA LEU A 39 9.55 5.27 -21.41
C LEU A 39 10.48 4.37 -20.61
N GLN A 40 10.52 3.09 -20.99
CA GLN A 40 11.49 2.15 -20.45
C GLN A 40 12.93 2.58 -20.79
N SER A 41 13.84 2.31 -19.85
CA SER A 41 15.25 2.65 -19.97
C SER A 41 16.10 1.39 -19.79
N ASP A 42 17.36 1.44 -20.21
CA ASP A 42 18.30 0.38 -19.89
C ASP A 42 18.79 0.48 -18.43
N ILE A 43 19.66 -0.44 -18.02
CA ILE A 43 20.20 -0.48 -16.64
C ILE A 43 20.99 0.77 -16.24
N ARG A 44 21.45 1.57 -17.21
CA ARG A 44 22.21 2.81 -16.97
C ARG A 44 21.31 4.05 -17.03
N GLY A 45 20.00 3.89 -17.17
CA GLY A 45 19.07 5.01 -17.37
C GLY A 45 19.13 5.61 -18.77
N ALA A 46 19.84 5.00 -19.73
CA ALA A 46 19.81 5.48 -21.10
C ALA A 46 18.58 4.94 -21.85
N ASN A 47 18.33 5.48 -23.05
CA ASN A 47 17.29 4.97 -23.93
C ASN A 47 17.42 3.46 -24.14
N CYS A 48 16.31 2.75 -23.91
CA CYS A 48 16.20 1.33 -24.23
C CYS A 48 16.17 1.14 -25.75
N SER A 49 17.23 0.54 -26.32
CA SER A 49 17.24 0.17 -27.74
C SER A 49 16.43 -1.10 -28.01
N GLU A 50 16.02 -1.31 -29.26
CA GLU A 50 15.30 -2.52 -29.65
C GLU A 50 16.08 -3.81 -29.35
N LYS A 51 17.41 -3.79 -29.53
CA LYS A 51 18.27 -4.92 -29.18
C LYS A 51 18.15 -5.26 -27.69
N LYS A 52 18.27 -4.25 -26.82
CA LYS A 52 18.13 -4.43 -25.37
C LYS A 52 16.71 -4.86 -25.00
N ALA A 53 15.69 -4.36 -25.69
CA ALA A 53 14.31 -4.76 -25.48
C ALA A 53 14.10 -6.24 -25.81
N LYS A 54 14.62 -6.71 -26.95
CA LYS A 54 14.58 -8.13 -27.37
C LYS A 54 15.34 -9.05 -26.41
N GLU A 55 16.42 -8.55 -25.82
CA GLU A 55 17.19 -9.25 -24.77
C GLU A 55 16.54 -9.17 -23.37
N GLY A 56 15.39 -8.49 -23.22
CA GLY A 56 14.73 -8.33 -21.92
C GLY A 56 15.45 -7.38 -20.94
N ARG A 57 16.36 -6.54 -21.45
CA ARG A 57 17.24 -5.65 -20.68
C ARG A 57 16.73 -4.21 -20.56
N CYS A 58 15.41 -4.05 -20.54
CA CYS A 58 14.76 -2.75 -20.37
C CYS A 58 13.81 -2.74 -19.18
N TYR A 59 13.85 -1.65 -18.44
CA TYR A 59 13.32 -1.53 -17.09
C TYR A 59 12.52 -0.23 -16.94
N GLY A 60 11.68 -0.19 -15.91
CA GLY A 60 10.91 1.01 -15.56
C GLY A 60 9.94 1.45 -16.66
N GLY A 61 9.80 2.77 -16.79
CA GLY A 61 8.78 3.41 -17.61
C GLY A 61 7.41 3.45 -16.92
N VAL A 62 6.67 4.53 -17.16
CA VAL A 62 5.37 4.80 -16.52
C VAL A 62 4.38 3.65 -16.76
N ALA A 63 4.39 3.03 -17.94
CA ALA A 63 3.52 1.90 -18.25
C ALA A 63 3.70 0.70 -17.29
N ARG A 64 4.95 0.32 -16.99
CA ARG A 64 5.22 -0.79 -16.05
C ARG A 64 4.95 -0.38 -14.61
N ILE A 65 5.31 0.85 -14.23
CA ILE A 65 5.06 1.40 -12.90
C ILE A 65 3.55 1.36 -12.61
N VAL A 66 2.72 1.92 -13.50
CA VAL A 66 1.26 1.92 -13.37
C VAL A 66 0.70 0.50 -13.32
N THR A 67 1.22 -0.43 -14.12
CA THR A 67 0.80 -1.84 -14.10
C THR A 67 1.04 -2.47 -12.73
N LYS A 68 2.23 -2.25 -12.15
CA LYS A 68 2.56 -2.78 -10.81
C LYS A 68 1.77 -2.11 -9.71
N VAL A 69 1.59 -0.77 -9.76
CA VAL A 69 0.75 -0.03 -8.81
C VAL A 69 -0.70 -0.54 -8.84
N LYS A 70 -1.29 -0.74 -10.02
CA LYS A 70 -2.64 -1.30 -10.16
C LYS A 70 -2.73 -2.71 -9.59
N ARG A 71 -1.73 -3.57 -9.83
CA ARG A 71 -1.66 -4.91 -9.23
C ARG A 71 -1.59 -4.83 -7.70
N ASN A 72 -0.71 -4.00 -7.15
CA ASN A 72 -0.53 -3.87 -5.71
C ASN A 72 -1.78 -3.29 -5.03
N LYS A 73 -2.47 -2.32 -5.65
CA LYS A 73 -3.76 -1.81 -5.16
C LYS A 73 -4.86 -2.88 -5.09
N LYS A 74 -4.80 -3.93 -5.93
CA LYS A 74 -5.72 -5.07 -5.85
C LYS A 74 -5.36 -6.04 -4.71
N ILE A 75 -4.07 -6.18 -4.40
CA ILE A 75 -3.56 -7.11 -3.39
C ILE A 75 -3.69 -6.49 -1.99
N TYR A 76 -3.27 -5.24 -1.83
CA TYR A 76 -3.20 -4.54 -0.55
C TYR A 76 -4.24 -3.41 -0.51
N LYS A 77 -5.32 -3.62 0.24
CA LYS A 77 -6.47 -2.69 0.32
C LYS A 77 -6.08 -1.28 0.82
N THR A 78 -5.10 -1.18 1.71
CA THR A 78 -4.63 0.08 2.30
C THR A 78 -3.44 0.70 1.56
N THR A 79 -3.31 0.44 0.25
CA THR A 79 -2.24 1.02 -0.58
C THR A 79 -2.43 2.53 -0.77
N ARG A 80 -1.34 3.30 -0.61
CA ARG A 80 -1.19 4.68 -1.05
C ARG A 80 0.04 4.78 -1.94
N PHE A 81 -0.09 5.49 -3.06
CA PHE A 81 1.01 5.70 -4.01
C PHE A 81 1.40 7.17 -4.00
N PHE A 82 2.69 7.42 -3.78
CA PHE A 82 3.31 8.73 -3.73
C PHE A 82 4.30 8.83 -4.89
N PHE A 83 4.27 9.96 -5.58
CA PHE A 83 5.17 10.25 -6.70
C PHE A 83 6.39 11.02 -6.24
#